data_AF-A0A258S912-F1
#
_entry.id   AF-A0A258S912-F1
#
_cell.length_a   1.000
_cell.length_b   1.000
_cell.length_c   1.000
_cell.angle_alpha   90.00
_cell.angle_beta   90.00
_cell.angle_gamma   90.00
#
_symmetry.space_group_name_H-M   'P 1'
#
loop_
_entity.id
_entity.type
_entity.pdbx_description
1 polymer ?
#
loop_
_entity_poly.entity_id
_entity_poly.type
_entity_poly.pdbx_seq_one_letter_code
_entity_poly.pdbx_strand_id
1 'polypeptide(L)'
;MKTAFGKLTGSAVMDKVAEYREVGRDAFLAQYAGGVTSRTTWLSVEGELFPAKAIFAAAHVPSVAPKSFNTSDTYRYSRELNFELVVIEKGRVKSTRSAIDDLDELSGSDVPTKQLYFGERFIRDAKVRAKVIERANGKCEHCGGEGFKKPDGGIYLETHHIISLAKQGPDSEKNVIALCANDHREAHFGADAEHLEVQFKSKLAELNSAKKRRITRSAD
;
A
#
# COMPACT_ATOMS: atom_id res chain seq x y z
N MET A 1 0.69 25.76 -17.33
CA MET A 1 1.16 26.81 -16.40
C MET A 1 0.89 26.33 -14.98
N LYS A 2 1.93 25.93 -14.23
CA LYS A 2 1.81 25.59 -12.81
C LYS A 2 1.78 26.88 -12.02
N THR A 3 0.69 27.18 -11.31
CA THR A 3 0.64 28.28 -10.35
C THR A 3 1.67 28.00 -9.25
N ALA A 4 2.68 28.86 -9.13
CA ALA A 4 3.62 28.81 -8.04
C ALA A 4 2.88 29.20 -6.75
N PHE A 5 2.64 28.24 -5.87
CA PHE A 5 2.14 28.53 -4.53
C PHE A 5 3.24 29.21 -3.71
N GLY A 6 2.86 30.08 -2.78
CA GLY A 6 3.78 30.70 -1.82
C GLY A 6 4.50 29.66 -0.94
N LYS A 7 5.53 30.12 -0.20
CA LYS A 7 6.36 29.25 0.65
C LYS A 7 5.52 28.57 1.74
N LEU A 8 5.45 27.25 1.72
CA LEU A 8 4.85 26.42 2.77
C LEU A 8 5.95 25.88 3.69
N THR A 9 5.72 25.84 4.99
CA THR A 9 6.70 25.36 5.98
C THR A 9 6.06 24.36 6.93
N GLY A 10 6.86 23.49 7.55
CA GLY A 10 6.38 22.54 8.53
C GLY A 10 5.74 23.19 9.75
N SER A 11 6.30 24.32 10.23
CA SER A 11 5.72 25.08 11.34
C SER A 11 4.33 25.61 11.00
N ALA A 12 4.13 26.17 9.80
CA ALA A 12 2.82 26.65 9.38
C ALA A 12 1.76 25.54 9.28
N VAL A 13 2.16 24.31 8.93
CA VAL A 13 1.28 23.13 8.95
C VAL A 13 0.88 22.78 10.39
N MET A 14 1.84 22.78 11.32
CA MET A 14 1.59 22.51 12.73
C MET A 14 0.73 23.58 13.41
N ASP A 15 0.91 24.86 13.05
CA ASP A 15 0.06 25.96 13.53
C ASP A 15 -1.41 25.73 13.15
N LYS A 16 -1.67 25.22 11.93
CA LYS A 16 -3.03 24.88 11.48
C LYS A 16 -3.58 23.61 12.11
N VAL A 17 -2.72 22.66 12.49
CA VAL A 17 -3.13 21.52 13.31
C VAL A 17 -3.56 21.98 14.70
N ALA A 18 -2.79 22.87 15.33
CA ALA A 18 -3.14 23.45 16.63
C ALA A 18 -4.46 24.24 16.56
N GLU A 19 -4.64 25.10 15.55
CA GLU A 19 -5.89 25.81 15.32
C GLU A 19 -7.06 24.84 15.13
N TYR A 20 -6.91 23.76 14.34
CA TYR A 20 -7.93 22.74 14.16
C TYR A 20 -8.34 22.07 15.48
N ARG A 21 -7.37 21.77 16.36
CA ARG A 21 -7.64 21.19 17.69
C ARG A 21 -8.44 22.16 18.57
N GLU A 22 -8.16 23.46 18.48
CA GLU A 22 -8.80 24.50 19.27
C GLU A 22 -10.23 24.81 18.79
N VAL A 23 -10.41 25.11 17.50
CA VAL A 23 -11.71 25.52 16.96
C VAL A 23 -12.63 24.35 16.62
N GLY A 24 -12.05 23.15 16.51
CA GLY A 24 -12.75 21.94 16.13
C GLY A 24 -13.05 21.83 14.63
N ARG A 25 -13.43 20.62 14.22
CA ARG A 25 -13.59 20.23 12.82
C ARG A 25 -14.49 21.17 12.01
N ASP A 26 -15.70 21.40 12.49
CA ASP A 26 -16.74 22.05 11.68
C ASP A 26 -16.42 23.53 11.45
N ALA A 27 -15.94 24.22 12.49
CA ALA A 27 -15.50 25.61 12.40
C ALA A 27 -14.29 25.76 11.46
N PHE A 28 -13.28 24.88 11.61
CA PHE A 28 -12.10 24.91 10.76
C PHE A 28 -12.45 24.68 9.28
N LEU A 29 -13.30 23.67 9.00
CA LEU A 29 -13.72 23.36 7.64
C LEU A 29 -14.56 24.49 7.03
N ALA A 30 -15.43 25.14 7.80
CA ALA A 30 -16.20 26.29 7.33
C ALA A 30 -15.27 27.43 6.89
N GLN A 31 -14.21 27.70 7.66
CA GLN A 31 -13.26 28.77 7.41
C GLN A 31 -12.33 28.49 6.22
N TYR A 32 -11.75 27.29 6.14
CA TYR A 32 -10.67 27.00 5.17
C TYR A 32 -11.06 26.10 4.01
N ALA A 33 -12.20 25.41 4.10
CA ALA A 33 -12.58 24.38 3.12
C ALA A 33 -14.03 24.50 2.64
N GLY A 34 -14.73 25.60 2.95
CA GLY A 34 -16.13 25.82 2.58
C GLY A 34 -17.07 24.76 3.16
N GLY A 35 -16.74 24.19 4.33
CA GLY A 35 -17.49 23.13 4.99
C GLY A 35 -17.25 21.72 4.42
N VAL A 36 -16.37 21.56 3.43
CA VAL A 36 -16.14 20.28 2.76
C VAL A 36 -14.81 19.67 3.20
N THR A 37 -14.84 18.41 3.67
CA THR A 37 -13.62 17.67 4.00
C THR A 37 -13.22 16.68 2.91
N SER A 38 -11.92 16.41 2.84
CA SER A 38 -11.39 15.18 2.25
C SER A 38 -12.08 13.98 2.91
N ARG A 39 -12.56 13.02 2.11
CA ARG A 39 -13.14 11.77 2.61
C ARG A 39 -12.10 10.65 2.70
N THR A 40 -10.93 10.86 2.10
CA THR A 40 -10.02 9.76 1.78
C THR A 40 -8.56 10.02 2.09
N THR A 41 -8.12 11.25 2.29
CA THR A 41 -6.70 11.55 2.57
C THR A 41 -6.60 12.39 3.83
N TRP A 42 -5.83 11.88 4.80
CA TRP A 42 -5.70 12.39 6.15
C TRP A 42 -4.23 12.62 6.48
N LEU A 43 -3.97 13.67 7.25
CA LEU A 43 -2.67 13.98 7.82
C LEU A 43 -2.60 13.34 9.19
N SER A 44 -1.56 12.56 9.46
CA SER A 44 -1.30 11.93 10.76
C SER A 44 -0.31 12.79 11.55
N VAL A 45 -0.74 13.26 12.73
CA VAL A 45 0.13 13.97 13.68
C VAL A 45 -0.12 13.37 15.06
N GLU A 46 0.93 12.80 15.66
CA GLU A 46 0.85 12.19 17.00
C GLU A 46 -0.25 11.13 17.15
N GLY A 47 -0.59 10.44 16.04
CA GLY A 47 -1.65 9.43 16.01
C GLY A 47 -3.07 9.97 15.80
N GLU A 48 -3.24 11.29 15.68
CA GLU A 48 -4.51 11.94 15.34
C GLU A 48 -4.60 12.21 13.83
N LEU A 49 -5.82 12.09 13.28
CA LEU A 49 -6.08 12.27 11.85
C LEU A 49 -6.76 13.61 11.56
N PHE A 50 -6.13 14.39 10.68
CA PHE A 50 -6.59 15.70 10.26
C PHE A 50 -6.94 15.72 8.77
N PRO A 51 -7.86 16.58 8.31
CA PRO A 51 -8.19 16.69 6.90
C PRO A 51 -7.00 17.28 6.11
N ALA A 52 -6.15 16.42 5.56
CA ALA A 52 -4.84 16.79 5.00
C ALA A 52 -4.95 17.99 4.04
N LYS A 53 -5.88 17.89 3.08
CA LYS A 53 -6.07 18.94 2.07
C LYS A 53 -6.40 20.30 2.70
N ALA A 54 -7.24 20.32 3.73
CA ALA A 54 -7.64 21.56 4.39
C ALA A 54 -6.49 22.16 5.21
N ILE A 55 -5.76 21.32 5.95
CA ILE A 55 -4.59 21.75 6.73
C ILE A 55 -3.51 22.34 5.82
N PHE A 56 -3.10 21.60 4.78
CA PHE A 56 -2.03 22.07 3.88
C PHE A 56 -2.45 23.32 3.09
N ALA A 57 -3.72 23.43 2.65
CA ALA A 57 -4.20 24.63 1.97
C ALA A 57 -4.18 25.86 2.88
N ALA A 58 -4.62 25.71 4.14
CA ALA A 58 -4.66 26.77 5.14
C ALA A 58 -3.26 27.23 5.60
N ALA A 59 -2.26 26.34 5.53
CA ALA A 59 -0.90 26.59 5.96
C ALA A 59 -0.05 27.39 4.95
N HIS A 60 -0.55 27.62 3.72
CA HIS A 60 0.14 28.47 2.76
C HIS A 60 0.05 29.95 3.15
N VAL A 61 1.06 30.74 2.77
CA VAL A 61 1.04 32.19 2.89
C VAL A 61 1.20 32.83 1.50
N PRO A 62 0.15 33.51 0.96
CA PRO A 62 -1.21 33.58 1.50
C PRO A 62 -1.95 32.24 1.40
N SER A 63 -2.98 32.04 2.23
CA SER A 63 -3.80 30.82 2.23
C SER A 63 -4.32 30.53 0.83
N VAL A 64 -4.20 29.29 0.38
CA VAL A 64 -4.59 28.90 -0.98
C VAL A 64 -6.05 28.49 -0.99
N ALA A 65 -6.81 28.98 -1.96
CA ALA A 65 -8.21 28.59 -2.10
C ALA A 65 -8.37 27.07 -2.33
N PRO A 66 -9.39 26.41 -1.77
CA PRO A 66 -9.61 24.96 -1.91
C PRO A 66 -9.71 24.44 -3.35
N LYS A 67 -10.10 25.32 -4.29
CA LYS A 67 -10.20 25.04 -5.73
C LYS A 67 -8.84 24.99 -6.42
N SER A 68 -7.85 25.72 -5.91
CA SER A 68 -6.51 25.78 -6.48
C SER A 68 -5.55 24.77 -5.86
N PHE A 69 -5.85 24.22 -4.68
CA PHE A 69 -5.03 23.21 -4.02
C PHE A 69 -5.61 21.80 -4.28
N ASN A 70 -4.86 20.90 -4.89
CA ASN A 70 -5.34 19.56 -5.22
C ASN A 70 -4.66 18.46 -4.37
N THR A 71 -5.16 17.23 -4.47
CA THR A 71 -4.62 16.09 -3.69
C THR A 71 -3.16 15.80 -4.05
N SER A 72 -2.73 16.02 -5.30
CA SER A 72 -1.33 15.83 -5.69
C SER A 72 -0.39 16.83 -5.02
N ASP A 73 -0.85 18.06 -4.74
CA ASP A 73 -0.12 19.04 -3.93
C ASP A 73 0.01 18.56 -2.47
N THR A 74 -1.03 17.91 -1.94
CA THR A 74 -1.00 17.32 -0.58
C THR A 74 0.09 16.25 -0.46
N TYR A 75 0.18 15.33 -1.43
CA TYR A 75 1.23 14.31 -1.45
C TYR A 75 2.62 14.90 -1.64
N ARG A 76 2.77 15.91 -2.51
CA ARG A 76 4.05 16.59 -2.72
C ARG A 76 4.55 17.23 -1.42
N TYR A 77 3.72 18.02 -0.76
CA TYR A 77 4.12 18.74 0.45
C TYR A 77 4.29 17.83 1.67
N SER A 78 3.52 16.74 1.76
CA SER A 78 3.77 15.71 2.76
C SER A 78 5.19 15.13 2.63
N ARG A 79 5.65 14.83 1.41
CA ARG A 79 7.02 14.35 1.18
C ARG A 79 8.08 15.41 1.45
N GLU A 80 7.88 16.62 0.95
CA GLU A 80 8.85 17.72 1.09
C GLU A 80 9.02 18.16 2.55
N LEU A 81 7.97 18.07 3.37
CA LEU A 81 7.94 18.50 4.77
C LEU A 81 7.94 17.33 5.76
N ASN A 82 8.09 16.10 5.27
CA ASN A 82 8.15 14.87 6.05
C ASN A 82 6.95 14.62 6.98
N PHE A 83 5.73 14.88 6.50
CA PHE A 83 4.49 14.56 7.20
C PHE A 83 3.90 13.23 6.72
N GLU A 84 3.40 12.43 7.66
CA GLU A 84 2.72 11.18 7.35
C GLU A 84 1.31 11.45 6.81
N LEU A 85 0.97 10.81 5.69
CA LEU A 85 -0.40 10.76 5.18
C LEU A 85 -0.99 9.37 5.35
N VAL A 86 -2.25 9.36 5.76
CA VAL A 86 -3.08 8.17 5.86
C VAL A 86 -4.18 8.28 4.82
N VAL A 87 -4.21 7.35 3.87
CA VAL A 87 -5.24 7.29 2.84
C VAL A 87 -6.28 6.24 3.22
N ILE A 88 -7.53 6.65 3.36
CA ILE A 88 -8.71 5.84 3.71
C ILE A 88 -9.66 5.82 2.52
N GLU A 89 -9.56 4.82 1.65
CA GLU A 89 -10.45 4.67 0.50
C GLU A 89 -11.21 3.36 0.60
N LYS A 90 -12.55 3.42 0.53
CA LYS A 90 -13.42 2.24 0.59
C LYS A 90 -12.98 1.30 1.73
N GLY A 91 -12.90 1.82 2.96
CA GLY A 91 -12.52 1.09 4.17
C GLY A 91 -11.07 0.56 4.25
N ARG A 92 -10.20 0.85 3.28
CA ARG A 92 -8.77 0.48 3.33
C ARG A 92 -7.90 1.63 3.82
N VAL A 93 -7.16 1.39 4.89
CA VAL A 93 -6.11 2.30 5.39
C VAL A 93 -4.78 1.93 4.75
N LYS A 94 -4.23 2.85 3.95
CA LYS A 94 -2.87 2.82 3.43
C LYS A 94 -2.10 3.94 4.14
N SER A 95 -1.18 3.60 5.03
CA SER A 95 -0.16 4.56 5.46
C SER A 95 0.87 4.69 4.34
N THR A 96 1.45 5.88 4.18
CA THR A 96 2.63 6.08 3.34
C THR A 96 3.90 5.49 3.97
N ARG A 97 3.85 4.96 5.20
CA ARG A 97 4.95 4.26 5.88
C ARG A 97 4.69 2.74 5.95
N SER A 98 5.59 1.95 5.39
CA SER A 98 5.70 0.50 5.61
C SER A 98 6.69 0.21 6.74
N ALA A 99 6.64 -0.98 7.35
CA ALA A 99 7.61 -1.39 8.39
C ALA A 99 9.09 -1.46 7.92
N ILE A 100 9.33 -1.36 6.61
CA ILE A 100 10.67 -1.21 6.02
C ILE A 100 11.15 0.24 6.14
N ASP A 101 10.22 1.19 6.21
CA ASP A 101 10.46 2.63 6.31
C ASP A 101 10.62 3.10 7.77
N ASP A 102 10.48 2.20 8.75
CA ASP A 102 10.72 2.45 10.18
C ASP A 102 12.23 2.53 10.51
N LEU A 103 13.11 2.36 9.52
CA LEU A 103 14.58 2.35 9.69
C LEU A 103 15.17 3.74 10.01
N ASP A 104 14.38 4.82 9.91
CA ASP A 104 14.83 6.18 10.19
C ASP A 104 14.73 6.58 11.68
N GLU A 105 14.04 5.80 12.53
CA GLU A 105 13.98 6.02 13.98
C GLU A 105 15.11 5.27 14.70
N LEU A 106 16.27 5.93 14.81
CA LEU A 106 17.48 5.39 15.47
C LEU A 106 17.37 5.30 17.00
N SER A 107 16.27 5.74 17.62
CA SER A 107 16.04 5.63 19.06
C SER A 107 15.17 4.42 19.38
N GLY A 108 15.81 3.32 19.78
CA GLY A 108 15.09 2.17 20.32
C GLY A 108 14.36 2.51 21.61
N SER A 109 13.14 2.00 21.79
CA SER A 109 12.38 2.02 23.04
C SER A 109 12.19 0.59 23.52
N ASP A 110 12.55 0.31 24.77
CA ASP A 110 12.30 -0.99 25.42
C ASP A 110 10.81 -1.22 25.72
N VAL A 111 9.98 -0.18 25.60
CA VAL A 111 8.53 -0.24 25.78
C VAL A 111 7.86 -0.12 24.41
N PRO A 112 7.16 -1.17 23.92
CA PRO A 112 6.49 -1.12 22.64
C PRO A 112 5.22 -0.27 22.72
N THR A 113 5.14 0.77 21.89
CA THR A 113 3.91 1.56 21.71
C THR A 113 2.92 0.79 20.84
N LYS A 114 1.65 0.76 21.25
CA LYS A 114 0.58 0.10 20.49
C LYS A 114 -0.16 1.14 19.64
N GLN A 115 -0.30 0.85 18.35
CA GLN A 115 -1.11 1.65 17.43
C GLN A 115 -2.36 0.85 17.01
N LEU A 116 -3.52 1.50 16.97
CA LEU A 116 -4.73 0.90 16.43
C LEU A 116 -4.74 1.02 14.90
N TYR A 117 -4.99 -0.10 14.21
CA TYR A 117 -5.08 -0.17 12.75
C TYR A 117 -6.43 -0.78 12.34
N PHE A 118 -7.11 -0.14 11.38
CA PHE A 118 -8.33 -0.64 10.75
C PHE A 118 -8.09 -0.80 9.25
N GLY A 119 -8.59 -1.87 8.61
CA GLY A 119 -8.46 -2.01 7.16
C GLY A 119 -9.25 -3.17 6.55
N GLU A 120 -9.78 -2.95 5.35
CA GLU A 120 -10.47 -3.98 4.57
C GLU A 120 -9.51 -4.88 3.77
N ARG A 121 -9.69 -6.20 3.88
CA ARG A 121 -8.93 -7.21 3.13
C ARG A 121 -9.82 -7.86 2.08
N PHE A 122 -9.25 -8.18 0.91
CA PHE A 122 -9.92 -9.07 -0.02
C PHE A 122 -9.95 -10.48 0.58
N ILE A 123 -11.13 -11.11 0.61
CA ILE A 123 -11.24 -12.53 0.88
C ILE A 123 -10.69 -13.25 -0.35
N ARG A 124 -9.57 -13.95 -0.18
CA ARG A 124 -8.93 -14.74 -1.23
C ARG A 124 -9.55 -16.13 -1.26
N ASP A 125 -9.77 -16.69 -2.43
CA ASP A 125 -10.30 -18.04 -2.60
C ASP A 125 -9.27 -19.08 -2.11
N ALA A 126 -9.62 -19.78 -1.03
CA ALA A 126 -8.79 -20.82 -0.44
C ALA A 126 -8.52 -21.98 -1.41
N LYS A 127 -9.44 -22.29 -2.33
CA LYS A 127 -9.27 -23.35 -3.33
C LYS A 127 -8.21 -22.97 -4.37
N VAL A 128 -8.21 -21.70 -4.81
CA VAL A 128 -7.18 -21.20 -5.73
C VAL A 128 -5.80 -21.31 -5.07
N ARG A 129 -5.69 -20.87 -3.81
CA ARG A 129 -4.43 -20.96 -3.06
C ARG A 129 -3.94 -22.40 -2.90
N ALA A 130 -4.81 -23.30 -2.47
CA ALA A 130 -4.46 -24.71 -2.27
C ALA A 130 -3.91 -25.34 -3.57
N LYS A 131 -4.60 -25.12 -4.70
CA LYS A 131 -4.17 -25.64 -6.00
C LYS A 131 -2.85 -25.05 -6.49
N VAL A 132 -2.59 -23.77 -6.23
CA VAL A 132 -1.32 -23.14 -6.59
C VAL A 132 -0.17 -23.71 -5.76
N ILE A 133 -0.38 -23.92 -4.46
CA ILE A 133 0.62 -24.57 -3.59
C ILE A 133 0.87 -26.02 -4.00
N GLU A 134 -0.19 -26.77 -4.34
CA GLU A 134 -0.08 -28.13 -4.87
C GLU A 134 0.68 -28.17 -6.20
N ARG A 135 0.36 -27.25 -7.14
CA ARG A 135 1.06 -27.10 -8.42
C ARG A 135 2.56 -26.84 -8.23
N ALA A 136 2.91 -26.04 -7.22
CA ALA A 136 4.27 -25.66 -6.91
C ALA A 136 5.11 -26.80 -6.31
N ASN A 137 4.46 -27.80 -5.72
CA ASN A 137 5.09 -29.01 -5.17
C ASN A 137 6.32 -28.71 -4.28
N GLY A 138 6.17 -27.73 -3.37
CA GLY A 138 7.21 -27.34 -2.42
C GLY A 138 8.34 -26.47 -2.99
N LYS A 139 8.28 -26.08 -4.27
CA LYS A 139 9.28 -25.22 -4.92
C LYS A 139 8.69 -23.89 -5.35
N CYS A 140 9.49 -22.83 -5.24
CA CYS A 140 9.17 -21.55 -5.82
C CYS A 140 9.01 -21.70 -7.34
N GLU A 141 7.92 -21.19 -7.90
CA GLU A 141 7.66 -21.30 -9.33
C GLU A 141 8.52 -20.34 -10.15
N HIS A 142 9.10 -19.32 -9.52
CA HIS A 142 10.03 -18.39 -10.15
C HIS A 142 11.48 -18.90 -10.12
N CYS A 143 12.12 -18.91 -8.94
CA CYS A 143 13.53 -19.29 -8.82
C CYS A 143 13.79 -20.80 -8.72
N GLY A 144 12.75 -21.62 -8.50
CA GLY A 144 12.89 -23.07 -8.30
C GLY A 144 13.39 -23.50 -6.91
N GLY A 145 13.73 -22.54 -6.04
CA GLY A 145 14.19 -22.80 -4.68
C GLY A 145 13.14 -23.49 -3.82
N GLU A 146 13.58 -24.35 -2.90
CA GLU A 146 12.70 -25.04 -1.96
C GLU A 146 12.29 -24.11 -0.81
N GLY A 147 11.02 -24.21 -0.41
CA GLY A 147 10.55 -23.55 0.81
C GLY A 147 11.11 -24.24 2.07
N PHE A 148 10.94 -23.61 3.23
CA PHE A 148 11.31 -24.21 4.50
C PHE A 148 10.19 -25.11 5.07
N LYS A 149 10.54 -26.06 5.93
CA LYS A 149 9.57 -26.93 6.59
C LYS A 149 8.82 -26.18 7.69
N LYS A 150 7.49 -26.29 7.68
CA LYS A 150 6.61 -25.86 8.76
C LYS A 150 6.58 -26.90 9.88
N PRO A 151 6.15 -26.52 11.10
CA PRO A 151 5.94 -27.47 12.20
C PRO A 151 4.96 -28.59 11.87
N ASP A 152 4.01 -28.36 10.95
CA ASP A 152 3.05 -29.36 10.47
C ASP A 152 3.63 -30.34 9.43
N GLY A 153 4.92 -30.23 9.11
CA GLY A 153 5.62 -31.05 8.12
C GLY A 153 5.47 -30.58 6.66
N GLY A 154 4.58 -29.63 6.38
CA GLY A 154 4.41 -29.07 5.04
C GLY A 154 5.52 -28.08 4.67
N ILE A 155 5.71 -27.84 3.36
CA ILE A 155 6.66 -26.83 2.87
C ILE A 155 5.98 -25.45 2.78
N TYR A 156 6.67 -24.42 3.27
CA TYR A 156 6.20 -23.04 3.24
C TYR A 156 6.45 -22.38 1.89
N LEU A 157 5.39 -21.88 1.27
CA LEU A 157 5.41 -21.00 0.10
C LEU A 157 4.28 -19.98 0.22
N GLU A 158 4.46 -18.83 -0.41
CA GLU A 158 3.48 -17.74 -0.41
C GLU A 158 2.81 -17.62 -1.79
N THR A 159 1.49 -17.47 -1.80
CA THR A 159 0.75 -17.23 -3.06
C THR A 159 0.71 -15.74 -3.35
N HIS A 160 1.15 -15.36 -4.55
CA HIS A 160 1.20 -13.98 -5.03
C HIS A 160 0.28 -13.77 -6.22
N HIS A 161 -0.55 -12.73 -6.17
CA HIS A 161 -1.34 -12.29 -7.33
C HIS A 161 -0.46 -11.43 -8.23
N ILE A 162 -0.09 -11.94 -9.41
CA ILE A 162 0.81 -11.24 -10.35
C ILE A 162 0.20 -9.90 -10.75
N ILE A 163 -1.06 -9.90 -11.19
CA ILE A 163 -1.86 -8.69 -11.25
C ILE A 163 -2.60 -8.59 -9.91
N SER A 164 -2.26 -7.60 -9.09
CA SER A 164 -2.87 -7.44 -7.78
C SER A 164 -4.41 -7.32 -7.85
N LEU A 165 -5.11 -7.82 -6.83
CA LEU A 165 -6.58 -7.69 -6.71
C LEU A 165 -7.03 -6.21 -6.69
N ALA A 166 -6.19 -5.31 -6.16
CA ALA A 166 -6.44 -3.86 -6.17
C ALA A 166 -6.43 -3.27 -7.60
N LYS A 167 -5.63 -3.84 -8.50
CA LYS A 167 -5.61 -3.52 -9.95
C LYS A 167 -6.62 -4.38 -10.74
N GLN A 168 -7.64 -4.91 -10.07
CA GLN A 168 -8.68 -5.79 -10.65
C GLN A 168 -8.14 -7.08 -11.28
N GLY A 169 -7.00 -7.58 -10.79
CA GLY A 169 -6.52 -8.90 -11.19
C GLY A 169 -7.48 -10.00 -10.73
N PRO A 170 -7.71 -11.06 -11.54
CA PRO A 170 -8.60 -12.14 -11.16
C PRO A 170 -8.00 -13.00 -10.05
N ASP A 171 -8.82 -13.44 -9.10
CA ASP A 171 -8.44 -14.44 -8.11
C ASP A 171 -8.57 -15.85 -8.71
N SER A 172 -7.57 -16.24 -9.51
CA SER A 172 -7.58 -17.52 -10.23
C SER A 172 -6.18 -18.09 -10.40
N GLU A 173 -6.07 -19.41 -10.62
CA GLU A 173 -4.78 -20.10 -10.84
C GLU A 173 -3.96 -19.52 -12.01
N LYS A 174 -4.61 -18.78 -12.93
CA LYS A 174 -4.00 -18.10 -14.08
C LYS A 174 -3.36 -16.75 -13.76
N ASN A 175 -3.54 -16.24 -12.54
CA ASN A 175 -2.99 -14.95 -12.09
C ASN A 175 -2.30 -15.08 -10.73
N VAL A 176 -2.17 -16.30 -10.20
CA VAL A 176 -1.55 -16.57 -8.91
C VAL A 176 -0.37 -17.50 -9.10
N ILE A 177 0.78 -17.12 -8.54
CA ILE A 177 2.06 -17.84 -8.57
C ILE A 177 2.50 -18.16 -7.14
N ALA A 178 3.10 -19.32 -6.91
CA ALA A 178 3.71 -19.68 -5.64
C ALA A 178 5.17 -19.24 -5.60
N LEU A 179 5.53 -18.46 -4.58
CA LEU A 179 6.85 -17.89 -4.41
C LEU A 179 7.47 -18.26 -3.07
N CYS A 180 8.80 -18.26 -3.00
CA CYS A 180 9.50 -18.26 -1.72
C CYS A 180 9.35 -16.88 -1.04
N ALA A 181 9.68 -16.80 0.26
CA ALA A 181 9.57 -15.54 1.00
C ALA A 181 10.40 -14.42 0.37
N ASN A 182 11.60 -14.73 -0.16
CA ASN A 182 12.47 -13.73 -0.76
C ASN A 182 11.87 -13.15 -2.04
N ASP A 183 11.59 -14.00 -3.04
CA ASP A 183 11.01 -13.55 -4.32
C ASP A 183 9.65 -12.87 -4.12
N HIS A 184 8.88 -13.30 -3.12
CA HIS A 184 7.61 -12.64 -2.79
C HIS A 184 7.82 -11.21 -2.26
N ARG A 185 8.80 -11.01 -1.38
CA ARG A 185 9.13 -9.68 -0.86
C ARG A 185 9.77 -8.81 -1.94
N GLU A 186 10.62 -9.38 -2.79
CA GLU A 186 11.22 -8.67 -3.93
C GLU A 186 10.15 -8.23 -4.93
N ALA A 187 9.14 -9.05 -5.21
CA ALA A 187 7.99 -8.66 -6.04
C ALA A 187 7.17 -7.49 -5.44
N HIS A 188 7.24 -7.29 -4.13
CA HIS A 188 6.54 -6.19 -3.46
C HIS A 188 7.39 -4.92 -3.29
N PHE A 189 8.69 -5.06 -3.03
CA PHE A 189 9.56 -3.98 -2.57
C PHE A 189 10.88 -3.84 -3.35
N GLY A 190 11.21 -4.82 -4.19
CA GLY A 190 12.44 -4.82 -4.98
C GLY A 190 12.41 -3.76 -6.07
N ALA A 191 13.59 -3.24 -6.42
CA ALA A 191 13.76 -2.26 -7.49
C ALA A 191 13.25 -2.79 -8.86
N ASP A 192 13.36 -4.11 -9.06
CA ASP A 192 12.98 -4.79 -10.30
C ASP A 192 11.58 -5.41 -10.27
N ALA A 193 10.71 -5.00 -9.33
CA ALA A 193 9.36 -5.57 -9.16
C ALA A 193 8.51 -5.58 -10.45
N GLU A 194 8.60 -4.52 -11.28
CA GLU A 194 7.88 -4.47 -12.56
C GLU A 194 8.40 -5.52 -13.57
N HIS A 195 9.72 -5.74 -13.59
CA HIS A 195 10.33 -6.74 -14.44
C HIS A 195 10.00 -8.16 -13.95
N LEU A 196 9.98 -8.38 -12.63
CA LEU A 196 9.53 -9.63 -12.03
C LEU A 196 8.07 -9.96 -12.39
N GLU A 197 7.17 -8.97 -12.42
CA GLU A 197 5.78 -9.18 -12.84
C GLU A 197 5.72 -9.79 -14.25
N VAL A 198 6.53 -9.28 -15.20
CA VAL A 198 6.62 -9.80 -16.57
C VAL A 198 7.15 -11.23 -16.59
N GLN A 199 8.20 -11.51 -15.81
CA GLN A 199 8.77 -12.86 -15.71
C GLN A 199 7.77 -13.86 -15.13
N PHE A 200 7.01 -13.48 -14.11
CA PHE A 200 5.99 -14.35 -13.51
C PHE A 200 4.88 -14.68 -14.51
N LYS A 201 4.43 -13.72 -15.32
CA LYS A 201 3.45 -13.96 -16.40
C LYS A 201 3.96 -14.98 -17.39
N SER A 202 5.21 -14.82 -17.85
CA SER A 202 5.85 -15.75 -18.77
C SER A 202 5.93 -17.16 -18.18
N LYS A 203 6.42 -17.27 -16.94
CA LYS A 203 6.57 -18.56 -16.25
C LYS A 203 5.24 -19.30 -16.08
N LEU A 204 4.19 -18.57 -15.72
CA LEU A 204 2.86 -19.16 -15.55
C LEU A 204 2.27 -19.63 -16.88
N ALA A 205 2.53 -18.90 -17.97
CA ALA A 205 2.13 -19.31 -19.32
C ALA A 205 2.83 -20.62 -19.75
N GLU A 206 4.12 -20.77 -19.44
CA GLU A 206 4.87 -22.01 -19.67
C GLU A 206 4.29 -23.19 -18.88
N LEU A 207 4.03 -23.00 -17.58
CA LEU A 207 3.46 -24.03 -16.71
C LEU A 207 2.08 -24.50 -17.20
N ASN A 208 1.23 -23.54 -17.58
CA ASN A 208 -0.10 -23.85 -18.12
C ASN A 208 -0.02 -24.60 -19.46
N SER A 209 0.91 -24.21 -20.33
CA SER A 209 1.17 -24.89 -21.61
C SER A 209 1.69 -26.32 -21.40
N ALA A 210 2.59 -26.52 -20.44
CA ALA A 210 3.10 -27.84 -20.07
C ALA A 210 2.00 -28.75 -19.51
N LYS A 211 1.12 -28.22 -18.65
CA LYS A 211 -0.04 -28.95 -18.09
C LYS A 211 -0.99 -29.40 -19.20
N LYS A 212 -1.31 -28.53 -20.16
CA LYS A 212 -2.18 -28.86 -21.30
C LYS A 212 -1.62 -30.00 -22.14
N ARG A 213 -0.32 -29.98 -22.45
CA ARG A 213 0.37 -31.05 -23.21
C ARG A 213 0.41 -32.39 -22.48
N ARG A 214 0.51 -32.39 -21.15
CA ARG A 214 0.44 -33.63 -20.35
C ARG A 214 -0.95 -34.25 -20.40
N ILE A 215 -2.00 -33.43 -20.22
CA ILE A 215 -3.39 -33.90 -20.26
C ILE A 215 -3.73 -34.53 -21.63
N THR A 216 -3.32 -33.89 -22.73
CA THR A 216 -3.58 -34.43 -24.08
C THR A 216 -2.88 -35.75 -24.35
N ARG A 217 -1.71 -36.00 -23.77
CA ARG A 217 -0.94 -37.26 -23.94
C ARG A 217 -1.39 -38.40 -23.01
N SER A 218 -2.23 -38.12 -22.02
CA SER A 218 -2.74 -39.10 -21.05
C SER A 218 -4.12 -39.63 -21.43
N ALA A 219 -4.71 -39.10 -22.50
CA ALA A 219 -6.06 -39.42 -22.99
C ALA A 219 -6.04 -40.30 -24.25
N ASP A 220 -4.84 -40.64 -24.75
CA ASP A 220 -4.55 -41.63 -25.78
C ASP A 220 -3.94 -42.87 -25.13
#